data_AF-A0A162QNN2-F1
#
_entry.id   AF-A0A162QNN2-F1
#
_cell.length_a   1.000
_cell.length_b   1.000
_cell.length_c   1.000
_cell.angle_alpha   90.00
_cell.angle_beta   90.00
_cell.angle_gamma   90.00
#
_symmetry.space_group_name_H-M   'P 1'
#
loop_
_entity.id
_entity.type
_entity.pdbx_description
1 polymer ?
#
loop_
_entity_poly.entity_id
_entity_poly.type
_entity_poly.pdbx_seq_one_letter_code
_entity_poly.pdbx_strand_id
1 'polypeptide(L)' 'WILAGMAVRMAQDLGLHRTLTTVEVSSDFKEKRKRLWYSCYITDRWCCAVMGRPLAIADSDCDVDLPL' A
#
# COMPACT_ATOMS: atom_id res chain seq x y z
N TRP A 1 5.13 -14.31 4.35
CA TRP A 1 6.12 -13.21 4.37
C TRP A 1 6.67 -12.90 2.98
N ILE A 2 7.28 -13.85 2.25
CA ILE A 2 7.89 -13.59 0.93
C ILE A 2 6.89 -13.00 -0.08
N LEU A 3 5.74 -13.68 -0.28
CA LEU A 3 4.70 -13.20 -1.21
C LEU A 3 4.10 -11.85 -0.79
N ALA A 4 3.85 -11.67 0.51
CA ALA A 4 3.35 -10.40 1.04
C ALA A 4 4.32 -9.26 0.75
N GLY A 5 5.61 -9.47 1.00
CA GLY A 5 6.60 -8.48 0.63
C GLY A 5 6.67 -8.24 -0.88
N MET A 6 6.58 -9.28 -1.71
CA MET A 6 6.56 -9.10 -3.18
C MET A 6 5.41 -8.19 -3.59
N ALA A 7 4.21 -8.42 -3.04
CA ALA A 7 3.05 -7.57 -3.27
C ALA A 7 3.30 -6.12 -2.84
N VAL A 8 3.94 -5.90 -1.67
CA VAL A 8 4.33 -4.56 -1.21
C VAL A 8 5.24 -3.86 -2.22
N ARG A 9 6.29 -4.54 -2.70
CA ARG A 9 7.23 -3.96 -3.67
C ARG A 9 6.56 -3.63 -4.99
N MET A 10 5.73 -4.53 -5.52
CA MET A 10 4.95 -4.25 -6.74
C MET A 10 3.99 -3.07 -6.55
N ALA A 11 3.34 -2.96 -5.39
CA ALA A 11 2.48 -1.83 -5.07
C ALA A 11 3.27 -0.50 -4.95
N GLN A 12 4.49 -0.56 -4.42
CA GLN A 12 5.40 0.60 -4.36
C GLN A 12 5.88 1.02 -5.74
N ASP A 13 6.28 0.07 -6.58
CA ASP A 13 6.71 0.30 -7.97
C ASP A 13 5.59 0.96 -8.81
N LEU A 14 4.33 0.59 -8.56
CA LEU A 14 3.14 1.20 -9.16
C LEU A 14 2.77 2.57 -8.55
N GLY A 15 3.50 3.05 -7.55
CA GLY A 15 3.25 4.30 -6.84
C GLY A 15 1.94 4.32 -6.06
N LEU A 16 1.45 3.17 -5.57
CA LEU A 16 0.17 3.10 -4.84
C LEU A 16 0.25 3.72 -3.44
N HIS A 17 1.45 3.76 -2.87
CA HIS A 17 1.77 4.39 -1.58
C HIS A 17 1.77 5.92 -1.62
N ARG A 18 1.61 6.50 -2.81
CA ARG A 18 1.65 7.95 -3.06
C ARG A 18 0.31 8.49 -3.53
N THR A 19 -0.02 9.69 -3.10
CA THR A 19 -1.20 10.42 -3.58
C THR A 19 -0.99 10.87 -5.04
N LEU A 20 -1.96 10.56 -5.90
CA LEU A 20 -1.99 11.05 -7.28
C LEU A 20 -2.41 12.53 -7.32
N THR A 21 -1.45 13.44 -7.47
CA THR A 21 -1.69 14.89 -7.53
C THR A 21 -1.81 15.43 -8.96
N THR A 22 -1.03 14.90 -9.90
CA THR A 22 -0.84 15.51 -11.23
C THR A 22 -1.79 14.97 -12.31
N VAL A 23 -2.47 13.85 -12.08
CA VAL A 23 -3.25 13.16 -13.12
C VAL A 23 -4.75 13.28 -12.85
N GLU A 24 -5.49 13.83 -13.82
CA GLU A 24 -6.94 13.77 -13.84
C GLU A 24 -7.40 12.34 -14.16
N VAL A 25 -7.60 11.56 -13.10
CA VAL A 25 -8.25 10.24 -13.16
C VAL A 25 -9.55 10.27 -12.36
N SER A 26 -10.48 9.37 -12.73
CA SER A 26 -11.77 9.25 -12.05
C SER A 26 -11.61 8.99 -10.55
N SER A 27 -12.56 9.49 -9.76
CA SER A 27 -12.60 9.26 -8.30
C SER A 27 -12.63 7.77 -7.95
N ASP A 28 -13.41 6.98 -8.70
CA ASP A 28 -13.47 5.52 -8.55
C ASP A 28 -12.10 4.85 -8.76
N PHE A 29 -11.33 5.29 -9.75
CA PHE A 29 -9.99 4.76 -9.97
C PHE A 29 -9.02 5.14 -8.84
N LYS A 30 -9.07 6.39 -8.36
CA LYS A 30 -8.28 6.83 -7.19
C LYS A 30 -8.61 5.99 -5.97
N GLU A 31 -9.89 5.75 -5.72
CA GLU A 31 -10.37 4.96 -4.59
C GLU A 31 -9.90 3.49 -4.67
N LYS A 32 -10.00 2.87 -5.85
CA LYS A 32 -9.47 1.51 -6.07
C LYS A 32 -7.97 1.41 -5.79
N ARG A 33 -7.18 2.43 -6.16
CA ARG A 33 -5.73 2.48 -5.84
C ARG A 33 -5.48 2.57 -4.34
N LYS A 34 -6.21 3.43 -3.62
CA LYS A 34 -6.12 3.53 -2.15
C LYS A 34 -6.43 2.19 -1.48
N ARG A 35 -7.54 1.56 -1.87
CA ARG A 35 -7.96 0.25 -1.33
C ARG A 35 -6.92 -0.84 -1.59
N LEU A 36 -6.34 -0.86 -2.80
CA LEU A 36 -5.29 -1.82 -3.12
C LEU A 36 -4.04 -1.60 -2.27
N TRP A 37 -3.59 -0.35 -2.11
CA TRP A 37 -2.47 -0.03 -1.21
C TRP A 37 -2.72 -0.49 0.22
N TYR A 38 -3.86 -0.10 0.80
CA TYR A 38 -4.17 -0.46 2.18
C TYR A 38 -4.40 -1.96 2.39
N SER A 39 -4.79 -2.70 1.35
CA SER A 39 -4.84 -4.17 1.39
C SER A 39 -3.44 -4.77 1.56
N CYS A 40 -2.44 -4.27 0.81
CA CYS A 40 -1.04 -4.65 1.01
C CYS A 40 -0.53 -4.21 2.39
N TYR A 41 -0.88 -2.99 2.83
CA TYR A 41 -0.50 -2.45 4.13
C TYR A 41 -0.95 -3.34 5.28
N ILE A 42 -2.24 -3.65 5.35
CA ILE A 42 -2.82 -4.50 6.40
C ILE A 42 -2.22 -5.90 6.34
N THR A 43 -2.02 -6.44 5.13
CA THR A 43 -1.41 -7.77 4.95
C THR A 43 0.01 -7.82 5.50
N ASP A 44 0.84 -6.79 5.25
CA ASP A 44 2.20 -6.70 5.79
C ASP A 44 2.19 -6.66 7.33
N ARG A 45 1.37 -5.78 7.92
CA ARG A 45 1.24 -5.66 9.39
C ARG A 45 0.79 -6.97 10.03
N TRP A 46 -0.24 -7.62 9.48
CA TRP A 46 -0.77 -8.88 10.01
C TRP A 46 0.24 -10.02 9.86
N CYS A 47 0.83 -10.18 8.67
CA CYS A 47 1.88 -11.16 8.42
C CYS A 47 3.04 -11.02 9.42
N CYS A 48 3.55 -9.81 9.57
CA CYS A 48 4.70 -9.53 10.40
C CYS A 48 4.39 -9.69 11.89
N ALA A 49 3.20 -9.30 12.34
CA ALA A 49 2.73 -9.52 13.71
C ALA A 49 2.64 -11.01 14.05
N VAL A 50 2.05 -11.83 13.17
CA VAL A 50 1.90 -13.28 13.38
C VAL A 50 3.25 -14.01 13.33
N MET A 51 4.18 -13.57 12.48
CA MET A 51 5.47 -14.24 12.27
C MET A 51 6.64 -13.65 13.07
N GLY A 52 6.45 -12.56 13.81
CA GLY A 52 7.52 -11.85 14.52
C GLY A 52 8.60 -11.27 13.60
N ARG A 53 8.21 -10.80 12.40
CA ARG A 53 9.13 -10.26 11.38
C ARG A 53 9.06 -8.72 11.34
N PRO A 54 10.13 -8.04 10.88
CA PRO A 54 10.08 -6.62 10.64
C PRO A 54 9.14 -6.29 9.47
N LEU A 55 8.53 -5.11 9.56
CA LEU A 55 7.61 -4.55 8.59
C LEU A 55 8.35 -4.21 7.29
N ALA A 56 7.72 -4.47 6.14
CA ALA A 56 8.27 -4.08 4.84
C ALA A 56 7.92 -2.62 4.48
N ILE A 57 6.83 -2.09 5.02
CA ILE A 57 6.35 -0.72 4.75
C ILE A 57 6.75 0.20 5.91
N ALA A 58 7.46 1.28 5.59
CA ALA A 58 7.69 2.40 6.49
C ALA A 58 6.60 3.47 6.30
N ASP A 59 5.98 3.90 7.40
CA ASP A 59 4.88 4.88 7.35
C ASP A 59 5.36 6.24 6.84
N SER A 60 6.63 6.59 7.10
CA SER A 60 7.28 7.81 6.62
C SER A 60 7.34 7.93 5.10
N ASP A 61 7.25 6.80 4.38
CA ASP A 61 7.35 6.77 2.92
C ASP A 61 5.97 6.91 2.27
N CYS A 62 4.88 6.91 3.05
CA CYS A 62 3.51 6.88 2.56
C CYS A 62 2.84 8.23 2.73
N ASP A 63 2.20 8.74 1.66
CA ASP A 63 1.42 9.99 1.69
C ASP A 63 0.02 9.83 1.08
N VAL A 64 -0.42 8.58 0.90
CA VAL A 64 -1.75 8.25 0.42
C VAL A 64 -2.79 8.36 1.54
N ASP A 65 -3.88 9.08 1.29
CA ASP A 65 -4.98 9.17 2.25
C ASP A 65 -5.70 7.83 2.41
N LEU A 66 -6.38 7.68 3.56
CA LEU A 66 -7.27 6.56 3.81
C LEU A 66 -8.35 6.41 2.70
N PRO A 67 -8.74 5.16 2.38
CA PRO A 67 -9.85 4.88 1.47
C PRO A 67 -11.18 5.37 2.07
N LEU A 68 -12.11 5.74 1.19
CA LEU A 68 -13.47 6.17 1.53
C LEU A 68 -14.42 4.98 1.73
#